data_AF-A0A392N032-F1
#
_entry.id   AF-A0A392N032-F1
#
_cell.length_a   1.000
_cell.length_b   1.000
_cell.length_c   1.000
_cell.angle_alpha   90.00
_cell.angle_beta   90.00
_cell.angle_gamma   90.00
#
_symmetry.space_group_name_H-M   'P 1'
#
loop_
_entity.id
_entity.type
_entity.pdbx_description
1 polymer ?
#
loop_
_entity_poly.entity_id
_entity_poly.type
_entity_poly.pdbx_seq_one_letter_code
_entity_poly.pdbx_strand_id
1 'polypeptide(L)'
;IIENDLFKQDWRSRGKAELAQYMILRWTIALLIGLGTGLVAFFNNIGVENIAGFKLLLTNDLMLNHKYYKAFAVYASCNMVLAIAAASLCAYIAPAAAGSGIPEVKSYLNGVDAPSILAPTTLFVK
;
A
#
# COMPACT_ATOMS: atom_id res chain seq x y z
N ILE A 1 15.80 25.00 -5.23
CA ILE A 1 16.21 24.72 -6.62
C ILE A 1 17.62 25.24 -6.77
N ILE A 2 18.61 24.36 -6.96
CA ILE A 2 20.01 24.77 -7.14
C ILE A 2 20.21 24.98 -8.64
N GLU A 3 20.00 26.20 -9.12
CA GLU A 3 20.26 26.58 -10.51
C GLU A 3 21.76 26.75 -10.77
N ASN A 4 22.50 25.65 -10.72
CA ASN A 4 23.92 25.66 -11.04
C ASN A 4 24.14 25.77 -12.57
N ASP A 5 25.28 26.32 -12.96
CA ASP A 5 25.66 26.50 -14.37
C ASP A 5 25.74 25.16 -15.13
N LEU A 6 26.13 24.08 -14.44
CA LEU A 6 26.10 22.71 -14.97
C LEU A 6 24.70 22.28 -15.40
N PHE A 7 23.67 22.56 -14.58
CA PHE A 7 22.29 22.24 -14.92
C PHE A 7 21.80 23.07 -16.12
N LYS A 8 22.18 24.35 -16.18
CA LYS A 8 21.84 25.25 -17.29
C LYS A 8 22.53 24.86 -18.60
N GLN A 9 23.74 24.32 -18.55
CA GLN A 9 24.44 23.78 -19.74
C GLN A 9 23.77 22.48 -20.22
N ASP A 10 23.45 21.56 -19.31
CA ASP A 10 22.78 20.30 -19.66
C ASP A 10 21.42 20.55 -20.32
N TRP A 11 20.64 21.48 -19.80
CA TRP A 11 19.36 21.89 -20.40
C TRP A 11 19.51 22.51 -21.79
N ARG A 12 20.54 23.32 -22.02
CA ARG A 12 20.81 23.94 -23.33
C ARG A 12 21.33 22.95 -24.37
N SER A 13 21.98 21.87 -23.93
CA SER A 13 22.51 20.81 -24.78
C SER A 13 21.42 19.82 -25.24
N ARG A 14 20.23 19.82 -24.65
CA ARG A 14 19.16 18.86 -24.98
C ARG A 14 18.55 19.14 -26.34
N GLY A 15 18.66 18.17 -27.25
CA GLY A 15 18.03 18.21 -28.57
C GLY A 15 16.52 17.93 -28.54
N LYS A 16 15.84 18.15 -29.68
CA LYS A 16 14.40 17.89 -29.83
C LYS A 16 14.02 16.42 -29.59
N ALA A 17 14.90 15.48 -29.92
CA ALA A 17 14.70 14.04 -29.69
C ALA A 17 14.73 13.68 -28.19
N GLU A 18 15.69 14.22 -27.44
CA GLU A 18 15.79 14.05 -25.98
C GLU A 18 14.56 14.59 -25.25
N LEU A 19 14.03 15.73 -25.69
CA LEU A 19 12.79 16.31 -25.16
C LEU A 19 11.58 15.42 -25.42
N ALA A 20 11.49 14.83 -26.62
CA ALA A 20 10.42 13.89 -26.95
C ALA A 20 10.51 12.60 -26.13
N GLN A 21 11.71 12.04 -25.97
CA GLN A 21 11.95 10.87 -25.12
C GLN A 21 11.59 11.16 -23.66
N TYR A 22 11.97 12.32 -23.12
CA TYR A 22 11.61 12.74 -21.78
C TYR A 22 10.09 12.83 -21.58
N MET A 23 9.37 13.40 -22.56
CA MET A 23 7.91 13.50 -22.50
C MET A 23 7.25 12.12 -22.51
N ILE A 24 7.67 11.25 -23.43
CA ILE A 24 7.14 9.88 -23.51
C ILE A 24 7.42 9.13 -22.20
N LEU A 25 8.66 9.16 -21.70
CA LEU A 25 9.05 8.48 -20.48
C LEU A 25 8.23 8.96 -19.28
N ARG A 26 8.00 10.27 -19.15
CA ARG A 26 7.19 10.84 -18.07
C ARG A 26 5.76 10.29 -18.09
N TRP A 27 5.12 10.22 -19.26
CA TRP A 27 3.76 9.69 -19.38
C TRP A 27 3.71 8.16 -19.20
N THR A 28 4.72 7.44 -19.70
CA THR A 28 4.83 5.98 -19.49
C THR A 28 4.99 5.64 -18.01
N ILE A 29 5.83 6.36 -17.26
CA ILE A 29 5.98 6.15 -15.82
C ILE A 29 4.65 6.42 -15.09
N ALA A 30 3.95 7.50 -15.44
CA ALA A 30 2.63 7.80 -14.85
C ALA A 30 1.61 6.68 -15.09
N LEU A 31 1.58 6.12 -16.31
CA LEU A 31 0.73 4.98 -16.66
C LEU A 31 1.11 3.74 -15.84
N LEU A 32 2.41 3.42 -15.74
CA LEU A 32 2.88 2.26 -14.98
C LEU A 32 2.55 2.36 -13.48
N ILE A 33 2.65 3.54 -12.88
CA ILE A 33 2.26 3.78 -11.48
C ILE A 33 0.75 3.56 -11.31
N GLY A 34 -0.07 4.08 -12.23
CA GLY A 34 -1.52 3.87 -12.20
C GLY A 34 -1.92 2.40 -12.34
N LEU A 35 -1.28 1.68 -13.28
CA LEU A 35 -1.54 0.26 -13.50
C LEU A 35 -1.09 -0.60 -12.31
N GLY A 36 0.09 -0.31 -11.75
CA GLY A 36 0.62 -1.01 -10.58
C GLY A 36 -0.26 -0.81 -9.35
N THR A 37 -0.65 0.42 -9.06
CA THR A 37 -1.54 0.74 -7.91
C THR A 37 -2.92 0.09 -8.06
N GLY A 38 -3.50 0.11 -9.26
CA GLY A 38 -4.78 -0.57 -9.53
C GLY A 38 -4.70 -2.08 -9.36
N LEU A 39 -3.61 -2.71 -9.81
CA LEU A 39 -3.41 -4.15 -9.66
C LEU A 39 -3.27 -4.57 -8.19
N VAL A 40 -2.51 -3.81 -7.39
CA VAL A 40 -2.40 -4.03 -5.94
C VAL A 40 -3.76 -3.91 -5.25
N ALA A 41 -4.54 -2.87 -5.60
CA ALA A 41 -5.88 -2.69 -5.04
C ALA A 41 -6.83 -3.85 -5.37
N PHE A 42 -6.76 -4.36 -6.61
CA PHE A 42 -7.55 -5.51 -7.05
C PHE A 42 -7.21 -6.78 -6.27
N PHE A 43 -5.92 -7.10 -6.11
CA PHE A 43 -5.49 -8.26 -5.33
C PHE A 43 -5.89 -8.15 -3.86
N ASN A 44 -5.77 -6.96 -3.26
CA ASN A 44 -6.22 -6.73 -1.89
C ASN A 44 -7.73 -6.99 -1.76
N ASN A 45 -8.55 -6.46 -2.69
CA ASN A 45 -9.99 -6.68 -2.66
C ASN A 45 -10.36 -8.17 -2.72
N ILE A 46 -9.77 -8.93 -3.66
CA ILE A 46 -9.99 -10.38 -3.76
C ILE A 46 -9.57 -11.11 -2.47
N GLY A 47 -8.41 -10.76 -1.91
CA GLY A 47 -7.91 -11.36 -0.67
C GLY A 47 -8.87 -11.14 0.50
N VAL A 48 -9.30 -9.90 0.70
CA VAL A 48 -10.23 -9.52 1.77
C VAL A 48 -11.58 -10.21 1.60
N GLU A 49 -12.13 -10.20 0.38
CA GLU A 49 -13.42 -10.82 0.08
C GLU A 49 -13.41 -12.33 0.34
N ASN A 50 -12.36 -13.03 -0.09
CA ASN A 50 -12.21 -14.47 0.14
C ASN A 50 -12.08 -14.82 1.63
N ILE A 51 -11.25 -14.08 2.38
CA ILE A 51 -11.05 -14.32 3.81
C ILE A 51 -12.33 -14.01 4.60
N ALA A 52 -12.98 -12.88 4.30
CA ALA A 52 -14.23 -12.50 4.94
C ALA A 52 -15.36 -13.49 4.62
N GLY A 53 -15.47 -13.91 3.36
CA GLY A 53 -16.43 -14.91 2.89
C GLY A 53 -16.26 -16.25 3.61
N PHE A 54 -15.03 -16.76 3.70
CA PHE A 54 -14.73 -18.01 4.41
C PHE A 54 -15.11 -17.95 5.89
N LYS A 55 -14.70 -16.89 6.60
CA LYS A 55 -15.05 -16.69 8.02
C LYS A 55 -16.58 -16.66 8.21
N LEU A 56 -17.29 -15.98 7.31
CA LEU A 56 -18.74 -15.82 7.41
C LEU A 56 -19.48 -17.13 7.11
N LEU A 57 -19.05 -17.90 6.11
CA LEU A 57 -19.61 -19.22 5.81
C LEU A 57 -19.44 -20.20 6.97
N LEU A 58 -18.22 -20.26 7.55
CA LEU A 58 -17.95 -21.10 8.71
C LEU A 58 -18.83 -20.73 9.91
N THR A 59 -19.00 -19.43 10.15
CA THR A 59 -19.83 -18.93 11.25
C THR A 59 -21.31 -19.22 11.00
N ASN A 60 -21.78 -19.08 9.75
CA ASN A 60 -23.16 -19.34 9.36
C ASN A 60 -23.53 -20.82 9.55
N ASP A 61 -22.67 -21.74 9.12
CA ASP A 61 -22.89 -23.19 9.33
C ASP A 61 -23.03 -23.54 10.82
N LEU A 62 -22.19 -22.96 11.69
CA LEU A 62 -22.27 -23.15 13.14
C LEU A 62 -23.54 -22.53 13.75
N MET A 63 -24.01 -21.40 13.22
CA MET A 63 -25.26 -20.76 13.64
C MET A 63 -26.49 -21.58 13.23
N LEU A 64 -26.51 -22.14 12.02
CA LEU A 64 -27.59 -23.01 11.55
C LEU A 64 -27.73 -24.26 12.42
N ASN A 65 -26.61 -24.80 12.89
CA ASN A 65 -26.56 -25.89 13.86
C ASN A 65 -26.93 -25.50 15.32
N HIS A 66 -27.50 -24.30 15.54
CA HIS A 66 -27.94 -23.77 16.84
C HIS A 66 -26.81 -23.65 17.89
N LYS A 67 -25.55 -23.63 17.46
CA LYS A 67 -24.35 -23.54 18.32
C LYS A 67 -23.81 -22.11 18.38
N TYR A 68 -24.65 -21.17 18.78
CA TYR A 68 -24.34 -19.72 18.75
C TYR A 68 -23.07 -19.33 19.51
N TYR A 69 -22.85 -19.90 20.69
CA TYR A 69 -21.64 -19.62 21.48
C TYR A 69 -20.35 -20.05 20.75
N LYS A 70 -20.38 -21.22 20.09
CA LYS A 70 -19.23 -21.72 19.31
C LYS A 70 -19.03 -20.89 18.04
N ALA A 71 -20.11 -20.48 17.37
CA ALA A 71 -20.05 -19.59 16.22
C ALA A 71 -19.38 -18.24 16.58
N PHE A 72 -19.79 -17.63 17.69
CA PHE A 72 -19.19 -16.39 18.19
C PHE A 72 -17.71 -16.57 18.55
N ALA A 73 -17.37 -17.65 19.27
CA ALA A 73 -15.98 -17.93 19.65
C ALA A 73 -15.07 -18.10 18.43
N VAL A 74 -15.51 -18.83 17.40
CA VAL A 74 -14.76 -19.04 16.16
C VAL A 74 -14.57 -17.73 15.39
N TYR A 75 -15.64 -16.94 15.26
CA TYR A 75 -15.58 -15.64 14.58
C TYR A 75 -14.62 -14.68 15.30
N ALA A 76 -14.73 -14.58 16.62
CA ALA A 76 -13.88 -13.73 17.46
C ALA A 76 -12.42 -14.19 17.41
N SER A 77 -12.15 -15.50 17.52
CA SER A 77 -10.79 -16.03 17.46
C SER A 77 -10.13 -15.79 16.10
N CYS A 78 -10.89 -15.91 15.01
CA CYS A 78 -10.38 -15.66 13.65
C CYS A 78 -9.95 -14.18 13.50
N ASN A 79 -10.80 -13.24 13.94
CA ASN A 79 -10.46 -11.82 13.91
C ASN A 79 -9.25 -11.50 14.79
N MET A 80 -9.18 -12.11 15.98
CA MET A 80 -8.09 -11.89 16.92
C MET A 80 -6.75 -12.37 16.36
N VAL A 81 -6.71 -13.56 15.75
CA VAL A 81 -5.48 -14.09 15.13
C VAL A 81 -5.02 -13.19 13.97
N LEU A 82 -5.94 -12.78 13.09
CA LEU A 82 -5.62 -11.86 11.99
C LEU A 82 -5.10 -10.51 12.49
N ALA A 83 -5.73 -9.96 13.53
CA ALA A 83 -5.32 -8.69 14.13
C ALA A 83 -3.94 -8.79 14.81
N ILE A 84 -3.67 -9.87 15.56
CA ILE A 84 -2.36 -10.10 16.20
C ILE A 84 -1.27 -10.25 15.14
N ALA A 85 -1.52 -11.01 14.08
CA ALA A 85 -0.57 -11.17 12.98
C ALA A 85 -0.25 -9.81 12.34
N ALA A 86 -1.26 -9.02 11.95
CA ALA A 86 -1.08 -7.69 11.39
C ALA A 86 -0.34 -6.75 12.35
N ALA A 87 -0.74 -6.71 13.63
CA ALA A 87 -0.11 -5.88 14.64
C ALA A 87 1.36 -6.26 14.87
N SER A 88 1.70 -7.55 14.87
CA SER A 88 3.08 -8.01 15.03
C SER A 88 3.98 -7.60 13.86
N LEU A 89 3.48 -7.68 12.63
CA LEU A 89 4.21 -7.23 11.44
C LEU A 89 4.48 -5.72 11.51
N CYS A 90 3.47 -4.92 11.86
CA CYS A 90 3.62 -3.48 12.03
C CYS A 90 4.57 -3.14 13.20
N ALA A 91 4.50 -3.84 14.32
CA ALA A 91 5.30 -3.51 15.52
C ALA A 91 6.78 -3.86 15.35
N TYR A 92 7.12 -4.98 14.73
CA TYR A 92 8.49 -5.48 14.69
C TYR A 92 9.22 -5.24 13.36
N ILE A 93 8.52 -5.12 12.23
CA ILE A 93 9.15 -5.02 10.91
C ILE A 93 9.13 -3.58 10.39
N ALA A 94 7.96 -2.96 10.31
CA ALA A 94 7.81 -1.62 9.75
C ALA A 94 6.82 -0.79 10.60
N PRO A 95 7.29 -0.13 11.67
CA PRO A 95 6.43 0.72 12.50
C PRO A 95 5.83 1.90 11.72
N ALA A 96 6.53 2.36 10.66
CA ALA A 96 6.03 3.40 9.75
C ALA A 96 4.81 2.96 8.90
N ALA A 97 4.52 1.65 8.82
CA ALA A 97 3.34 1.16 8.11
C ALA A 97 2.05 1.33 8.91
N ALA A 98 2.14 1.56 10.23
CA ALA A 98 1.00 1.68 11.11
C ALA A 98 0.08 2.84 10.71
N GLY A 99 -1.22 2.59 10.65
CA GLY A 99 -2.22 3.59 10.26
C GLY A 99 -2.34 3.79 8.74
N SER A 100 -3.05 4.84 8.33
CA SER A 100 -3.47 5.00 6.94
C SER A 100 -2.36 5.43 5.98
N GLY A 101 -1.30 6.10 6.43
CA GLY A 101 -0.26 6.64 5.55
C GLY A 101 -0.58 8.02 4.95
N ILE A 102 -1.81 8.52 5.09
CA ILE A 102 -2.23 9.82 4.55
C ILE A 102 -1.46 10.99 5.19
N PRO A 103 -1.31 11.07 6.54
CA PRO A 103 -0.51 12.12 7.17
C PRO A 103 0.94 12.16 6.68
N GLU A 104 1.54 11.00 6.44
CA GLU A 104 2.93 10.81 6.02
C GLU A 104 3.14 11.27 4.57
N VAL A 105 2.21 10.94 3.67
CA VAL A 105 2.23 11.46 2.29
C VAL A 105 2.02 12.98 2.31
N LYS A 106 1.14 13.48 3.17
CA LYS A 106 0.90 14.93 3.32
C LYS A 106 2.14 15.67 3.82
N SER A 107 2.87 15.11 4.79
CA SER A 107 4.13 15.71 5.27
C SER A 107 5.23 15.66 4.21
N TYR A 108 5.33 14.56 3.46
CA TYR A 108 6.29 14.42 2.37
C TYR A 108 6.05 15.46 1.26
N LEU A 109 4.79 15.67 0.87
CA LEU A 109 4.42 16.73 -0.09
C LEU A 109 4.67 18.14 0.45
N ASN A 110 4.65 18.32 1.78
CA ASN A 110 5.02 19.58 2.44
C ASN A 110 6.55 19.77 2.56
N GLY A 111 7.35 18.85 2.02
CA GLY A 111 8.82 18.88 2.05
C GLY A 111 9.45 18.31 3.32
N VAL A 112 8.67 17.66 4.19
CA VAL A 112 9.18 16.95 5.38
C VAL A 112 9.32 15.47 5.05
N ASP A 113 10.56 15.03 4.86
CA ASP A 113 10.90 13.63 4.63
C ASP A 113 11.15 12.93 5.98
N ALA A 114 10.21 12.10 6.41
CA ALA A 114 10.35 11.29 7.62
C ALA A 114 10.96 9.92 7.28
N PRO A 115 11.75 9.34 8.20
CA PRO A 115 12.50 8.11 7.92
C PRO A 115 11.57 6.95 7.54
N SER A 116 11.95 6.22 6.49
CA SER A 116 11.30 4.98 6.04
C SER A 116 9.85 5.10 5.53
N ILE A 117 9.34 6.31 5.24
CA ILE A 117 8.00 6.48 4.64
C ILE A 117 7.90 5.80 3.27
N LEU A 118 8.95 5.89 2.45
CA LEU A 118 8.98 5.34 1.08
C LEU A 118 9.74 4.00 0.97
N ALA A 119 10.04 3.36 2.09
CA ALA A 119 10.78 2.10 2.07
C ALA A 119 9.94 0.96 1.47
N PRO A 120 10.52 0.06 0.64
CA PRO A 120 9.79 -1.08 0.10
C PRO A 120 9.21 -2.00 1.18
N THR A 121 9.88 -2.10 2.33
CA THR A 121 9.39 -2.87 3.48
C THR A 121 8.10 -2.30 4.05
N THR A 122 7.94 -0.97 4.08
CA THR A 122 6.71 -0.29 4.50
C THR A 122 5.57 -0.59 3.55
N LEU A 123 5.82 -0.72 2.24
CA LEU A 123 4.80 -1.09 1.25
C LEU A 123 4.30 -2.54 1.44
N PHE A 124 5.17 -3.49 1.79
CA PHE A 124 4.77 -4.88 1.97
C PHE A 124 4.04 -5.15 3.30
N VAL A 125 4.34 -4.37 4.34
CA VAL A 125 3.74 -4.53 5.67
C VAL A 125 2.38 -3.85 5.76
N LYS A 126 2.14 -2.80 4.96
CA LYS A 126 0.91 -2.01 4.95
C LYS A 126 -0.20 -2.68 4.14
#